data_AF-A0A7X7GNC1-F1
#
_entry.id   AF-A0A7X7GNC1-F1
#
_cell.length_a   1.000
_cell.length_b   1.000
_cell.length_c   1.000
_cell.angle_alpha   90.00
_cell.angle_beta   90.00
_cell.angle_gamma   90.00
#
_symmetry.space_group_name_H-M   'P 1'
#
loop_
_entity.id
_entity.type
_entity.pdbx_description
1 polymer ?
#
loop_
_entity_poly.entity_id
_entity_poly.type
_entity_poly.pdbx_seq_one_letter_code
_entity_poly.pdbx_strand_id
1 'polypeptide(L)'
;MTEHSGRHRVVVIGSGFGGLFSTQALKKADVDVTMIARTTHHLFQPLLYQVATGILSVGEIAPATRLVLRKQKNAEVLLGEVETIDLEAKTVTSQLLDRTTVTPFDSLIVAAGAGQSYFGNDHFAEFAPGMKTIDDALELRGRILGAFEQAEVSDDPEERARLLTFVVVGAGPTGVELAGQIAELSRH
;
A
#
# COMPACT_ATOMS: atom_id res chain seq x y z
N MET A 1 15.26 21.80 21.39
CA MET A 1 16.02 21.95 20.13
C MET A 1 16.96 20.77 20.03
N THR A 2 16.64 19.78 19.22
CA THR A 2 17.54 18.65 18.93
C THR A 2 18.70 19.19 18.09
N GLU A 3 19.92 19.01 18.59
CA GLU A 3 21.15 19.38 17.87
C GLU A 3 21.17 18.68 16.52
N HIS A 4 21.39 19.45 15.45
CA HIS A 4 21.66 18.86 14.13
C HIS A 4 23.01 18.17 14.19
N SER A 5 23.04 16.86 13.92
CA SER A 5 24.23 16.01 13.95
C SER A 5 25.33 16.42 12.95
N GLY A 6 25.06 17.42 12.10
CA GLY A 6 25.92 17.81 10.98
C GLY A 6 25.95 16.81 9.83
N ARG A 7 25.28 15.64 9.97
CA ARG A 7 25.24 14.60 8.95
C ARG A 7 24.33 14.99 7.79
N HIS A 8 24.68 14.49 6.61
CA HIS A 8 23.88 14.66 5.39
C HIS A 8 22.49 14.05 5.56
N ARG A 9 21.44 14.81 5.21
CA ARG A 9 20.05 14.41 5.41
C ARG A 9 19.46 13.83 4.15
N VAL A 10 18.97 12.60 4.25
CA VAL A 10 18.28 11.91 3.16
C VAL A 10 16.80 11.80 3.51
N VAL A 11 15.93 12.40 2.71
CA VAL A 11 14.49 12.18 2.82
C VAL A 11 14.08 11.09 1.83
N VAL A 12 13.28 10.14 2.30
CA VAL A 12 12.72 9.06 1.47
C VAL A 12 11.19 9.16 1.52
N ILE A 13 10.55 9.35 0.37
CA ILE A 13 9.09 9.41 0.27
C ILE A 13 8.56 8.02 -0.07
N GLY A 14 7.72 7.46 0.79
CA GLY A 14 7.05 6.18 0.61
C GLY A 14 7.73 5.01 1.32
N SER A 15 6.93 4.10 1.89
CA SER A 15 7.37 2.88 2.60
C SER A 15 7.22 1.60 1.77
N GLY A 16 6.96 1.73 0.46
CA GLY A 16 6.92 0.59 -0.48
C GLY A 16 8.30 -0.04 -0.68
N PHE A 17 8.43 -0.95 -1.65
CA PHE A 17 9.70 -1.62 -1.94
C PHE A 17 10.86 -0.63 -2.12
N GLY A 18 10.71 0.35 -3.02
CA GLY A 18 11.77 1.32 -3.29
C GLY A 18 12.26 2.05 -2.05
N GLY A 19 11.34 2.61 -1.26
CA GLY A 19 11.70 3.42 -0.10
C GLY A 19 12.22 2.60 1.08
N LEU A 20 11.65 1.43 1.34
CA LEU A 20 12.13 0.56 2.42
C LEU A 20 13.55 0.04 2.12
N PHE A 21 13.76 -0.52 0.93
CA PHE A 21 15.05 -1.11 0.58
C PHE A 21 16.14 -0.05 0.38
N SER A 22 15.80 1.14 -0.14
CA SER A 22 16.76 2.25 -0.19
C SER A 22 17.19 2.70 1.21
N THR A 23 16.24 2.82 2.13
CA THR A 23 16.52 3.19 3.52
C THR A 23 17.42 2.15 4.18
N GLN A 24 17.12 0.86 4.00
CA GLN A 24 17.96 -0.22 4.54
C GLN A 24 19.37 -0.24 3.95
N ALA A 25 19.53 0.08 2.66
CA ALA A 25 20.84 0.17 2.03
C ALA A 25 21.73 1.27 2.64
N LEU A 26 21.11 2.35 3.15
CA LEU A 26 21.80 3.46 3.82
C LEU A 26 22.14 3.20 5.30
N LYS A 27 21.89 2.00 5.83
CA LYS A 27 22.08 1.67 7.26
C LYS A 27 23.47 1.93 7.82
N LYS A 28 24.51 1.83 6.97
CA LYS A 28 25.92 2.03 7.35
C LYS A 28 26.51 3.35 6.82
N ALA A 29 25.74 4.13 6.08
CA ALA A 29 26.18 5.41 5.56
C ALA A 29 26.18 6.46 6.68
N ASP A 30 27.08 7.43 6.61
CA ASP A 30 27.16 8.55 7.57
C ASP A 30 26.15 9.65 7.20
N VAL A 31 24.87 9.27 7.22
CA VAL A 31 23.71 10.10 6.85
C VAL A 31 22.59 9.88 7.84
N ASP A 32 21.74 10.88 8.03
CA ASP A 32 20.46 10.74 8.75
C ASP A 32 19.34 10.57 7.72
N VAL A 33 18.55 9.49 7.83
CA VAL A 33 17.47 9.15 6.90
C VAL A 33 16.12 9.40 7.55
N THR A 34 15.28 10.22 6.92
CA THR A 34 13.88 10.41 7.32
C THR A 34 12.97 9.84 6.24
N MET A 35 12.28 8.74 6.54
CA MET A 35 11.24 8.20 5.67
C MET A 35 9.89 8.84 6.01
N ILE A 36 9.19 9.38 5.02
CA ILE A 36 7.84 9.91 5.17
C ILE A 36 6.89 9.03 4.36
N ALA A 37 5.90 8.43 5.01
CA ALA A 37 4.95 7.55 4.35
C ALA A 37 3.53 7.80 4.86
N ARG A 38 2.55 7.68 3.96
CA ARG A 38 1.11 7.82 4.30
C ARG A 38 0.53 6.61 5.04
N THR A 39 1.26 5.50 5.11
CA THR A 39 0.88 4.27 5.85
C THR A 39 1.92 3.93 6.91
N THR A 40 1.49 3.18 7.93
CA THR A 40 2.37 2.74 9.04
C THR A 40 3.16 1.46 8.74
N HIS A 41 2.86 0.81 7.62
CA HIS A 41 3.40 -0.49 7.23
C HIS A 41 4.08 -0.45 5.86
N HIS A 42 5.03 -1.36 5.69
CA HIS A 42 5.48 -1.78 4.37
C HIS A 42 4.53 -2.84 3.86
N LEU A 43 4.00 -2.69 2.65
CA LEU A 43 3.08 -3.65 2.05
C LEU A 43 3.80 -4.55 1.04
N PHE A 44 3.84 -5.86 1.30
CA PHE A 44 4.28 -6.86 0.35
C PHE A 44 3.16 -7.16 -0.66
N GLN A 45 2.95 -6.22 -1.59
CA GLN A 45 1.89 -6.26 -2.61
C GLN A 45 1.77 -7.57 -3.40
N PRO A 46 2.85 -8.34 -3.67
CA PRO A 46 2.72 -9.60 -4.41
C PRO A 46 1.79 -10.64 -3.76
N LEU A 47 1.55 -10.59 -2.45
CA LEU A 47 0.65 -11.54 -1.76
C LEU A 47 -0.72 -10.93 -1.41
N LEU A 48 -1.01 -9.74 -1.93
CA LEU A 48 -2.22 -8.99 -1.57
C LEU A 48 -3.51 -9.71 -2.04
N TYR A 49 -3.44 -10.45 -3.14
CA TYR A 49 -4.55 -11.28 -3.63
C TYR A 49 -4.95 -12.37 -2.62
N GLN A 50 -4.01 -12.90 -1.82
CA GLN A 50 -4.31 -13.89 -0.79
C GLN A 50 -5.02 -13.29 0.42
N VAL A 51 -4.82 -12.00 0.69
CA VAL A 51 -5.64 -11.29 1.69
C VAL A 51 -7.04 -11.07 1.14
N ALA A 52 -7.16 -10.70 -0.14
CA ALA A 52 -8.44 -10.51 -0.81
C ALA A 52 -9.29 -11.79 -0.87
N THR A 53 -8.66 -12.96 -0.94
CA THR A 53 -9.36 -14.26 -0.90
C THR A 53 -9.42 -14.90 0.49
N GLY A 54 -8.93 -14.21 1.53
CA GLY A 54 -9.01 -14.65 2.92
C GLY A 54 -8.01 -15.74 3.34
N ILE A 55 -7.05 -16.10 2.49
CA ILE A 55 -6.01 -17.10 2.76
C ILE A 55 -4.96 -16.56 3.73
N LEU A 56 -4.57 -15.30 3.59
CA LEU A 56 -3.61 -14.64 4.47
C LEU A 56 -4.27 -13.53 5.28
N SER A 57 -3.73 -13.29 6.47
CA SER A 57 -4.02 -12.12 7.27
C SER A 57 -3.18 -10.91 6.84
N VAL A 58 -3.68 -9.71 7.10
CA VAL A 58 -2.96 -8.45 6.80
C VAL A 58 -1.59 -8.40 7.49
N GLY A 59 -1.51 -8.86 8.74
CA GLY A 59 -0.29 -8.80 9.54
C GLY A 59 0.88 -9.62 8.96
N GLU A 60 0.60 -10.63 8.15
CA GLU A 60 1.61 -11.47 7.50
C GLU A 60 2.30 -10.76 6.33
N ILE A 61 1.62 -9.82 5.68
CA ILE A 61 2.13 -9.13 4.47
C ILE A 61 2.39 -7.64 4.68
N ALA A 62 1.97 -7.08 5.82
CA ALA A 62 2.04 -5.65 6.12
C ALA A 62 2.70 -5.33 7.48
N PRO A 63 3.97 -5.72 7.70
CA PRO A 63 4.66 -5.39 8.95
C PRO A 63 4.82 -3.86 9.09
N ALA A 64 4.67 -3.38 10.33
CA ALA A 64 4.88 -1.96 10.63
C ALA A 64 6.31 -1.52 10.24
N THR A 65 6.43 -0.47 9.43
CA THR A 65 7.70 -0.01 8.86
C THR A 65 8.70 0.35 9.96
N ARG A 66 8.22 0.96 11.04
CA ARG A 66 9.03 1.27 12.24
C ARG A 66 9.63 0.02 12.88
N LEU A 67 8.91 -1.11 12.88
CA LEU A 67 9.42 -2.36 13.42
C LEU A 67 10.50 -2.96 12.52
N VAL A 68 10.31 -2.91 11.19
CA VAL A 68 11.30 -3.37 10.21
C VAL A 68 12.60 -2.57 10.34
N LEU A 69 12.50 -1.25 10.54
CA LEU A 69 13.66 -0.35 10.65
C LEU A 69 14.19 -0.17 12.09
N ARG A 70 13.60 -0.81 13.11
CA ARG A 70 13.93 -0.59 14.54
C ARG A 70 15.42 -0.71 14.90
N LYS A 71 16.16 -1.56 14.17
CA LYS A 71 17.60 -1.79 14.42
C LYS A 71 18.52 -0.84 13.62
N GLN A 72 17.97 0.08 12.85
CA GLN A 72 18.71 1.05 12.07
C GLN A 72 18.71 2.40 12.80
N LYS A 73 19.88 2.76 13.36
CA LYS A 73 20.01 3.92 14.24
C LYS A 73 19.93 5.26 13.52
N ASN A 74 20.21 5.27 12.22
CA ASN A 74 20.22 6.45 11.38
C ASN A 74 18.95 6.60 10.54
N ALA A 75 17.86 5.90 10.89
CA ALA A 75 16.60 6.00 10.19
C ALA A 75 15.47 6.37 11.15
N GLU A 76 14.69 7.37 10.77
CA GLU A 76 13.42 7.73 11.38
C GLU A 76 12.30 7.52 10.36
N VAL A 77 11.12 7.10 10.84
CA VAL A 77 9.92 7.01 10.02
C VAL A 77 8.92 8.03 10.54
N LEU A 78 8.34 8.82 9.66
CA LEU A 78 7.26 9.75 9.92
C LEU A 78 6.01 9.27 9.16
N LEU A 79 4.88 9.27 9.86
CA LEU A 79 3.58 9.07 9.23
C LEU A 79 3.12 10.44 8.71
N GLY A 80 2.81 10.52 7.42
CA GLY A 80 2.33 11.74 6.80
C GLY A 80 2.19 11.57 5.29
N GLU A 81 1.22 12.29 4.72
CA GLU A 81 1.06 12.42 3.27
C GLU A 81 1.92 13.57 2.77
N VAL A 82 2.80 13.32 1.80
CA VAL A 82 3.63 14.36 1.21
C VAL A 82 2.81 15.13 0.18
N GLU A 83 2.66 16.44 0.40
CA GLU A 83 1.86 17.30 -0.48
C GLU A 83 2.74 18.20 -1.36
N THR A 84 3.94 18.55 -0.90
CA THR A 84 4.81 19.50 -1.61
C THR A 84 6.27 19.15 -1.45
N ILE A 85 7.02 19.30 -2.56
CA ILE A 85 8.48 19.20 -2.61
C ILE A 85 9.00 20.53 -3.14
N ASP A 86 9.75 21.25 -2.30
CA ASP A 86 10.47 22.46 -2.70
C ASP A 86 11.94 22.11 -2.93
N LEU A 87 12.38 22.19 -4.19
CA LEU A 87 13.75 21.87 -4.59
C LEU A 87 14.73 23.03 -4.37
N GLU A 88 14.24 24.26 -4.30
CA GLU A 88 15.06 25.45 -4.06
C GLU A 88 15.38 25.56 -2.56
N ALA A 89 14.35 25.50 -1.71
CA ALA A 89 14.49 25.47 -0.26
C ALA A 89 14.99 24.10 0.26
N LYS A 90 14.95 23.06 -0.58
CA LYS A 90 15.28 21.67 -0.26
C LYS A 90 14.47 21.13 0.93
N THR A 91 13.16 21.23 0.83
CA THR A 91 12.22 20.77 1.87
C THR A 91 11.10 19.91 1.30
N VAL A 92 10.64 18.93 2.08
CA VAL A 92 9.42 18.18 1.84
C VAL A 92 8.38 18.59 2.89
N THR A 93 7.19 18.96 2.45
CA THR A 93 6.05 19.25 3.32
C THR A 93 5.12 18.06 3.35
N SER A 94 4.80 17.60 4.55
CA SER A 94 3.87 16.49 4.77
C SER A 94 2.79 16.83 5.78
N GLN A 95 1.62 16.23 5.59
CA GLN A 95 0.43 16.44 6.41
C GLN A 95 0.06 15.16 7.16
N LEU A 96 -0.26 15.28 8.44
CA LEU A 96 -0.88 14.23 9.24
C LEU A 96 -2.00 14.84 10.08
N LEU A 97 -3.26 14.53 9.72
CA LEU A 97 -4.44 15.17 10.31
C LEU A 97 -4.30 16.69 10.21
N ASP A 98 -4.33 17.43 11.31
CA ASP A 98 -4.20 18.89 11.34
C ASP A 98 -2.73 19.37 11.48
N ARG A 99 -1.75 18.46 11.39
CA ARG A 99 -0.33 18.78 11.56
C ARG A 99 0.42 18.80 10.24
N THR A 100 0.95 19.97 9.91
CA THR A 100 1.92 20.16 8.83
C THR A 100 3.34 20.01 9.37
N THR A 101 4.16 19.19 8.70
CA THR A 101 5.58 18.99 9.02
C THR A 101 6.42 19.31 7.80
N VAL A 102 7.37 20.24 7.95
CA VAL A 102 8.35 20.59 6.92
C VAL A 102 9.68 19.91 7.27
N THR A 103 10.13 19.00 6.40
CA THR A 103 11.34 18.21 6.59
C THR A 103 12.41 18.64 5.58
N PRO A 104 13.53 19.23 6.03
CA PRO A 104 14.61 19.61 5.14
C PRO A 104 15.42 18.40 4.69
N PHE A 105 16.02 18.46 3.50
CA PHE A 105 16.84 17.40 2.94
C PHE A 105 18.09 17.95 2.24
N ASP A 106 19.11 17.10 2.12
CA ASP A 106 20.27 17.34 1.24
C ASP A 106 20.21 16.40 0.02
N SER A 107 19.56 15.25 0.17
CA SER A 107 19.17 14.36 -0.94
C SER A 107 17.77 13.80 -0.74
N LEU A 108 17.07 13.58 -1.86
CA LEU A 108 15.69 13.12 -1.87
C LEU A 108 15.56 11.83 -2.69
N ILE A 109 14.90 10.82 -2.12
CA ILE A 109 14.51 9.59 -2.81
C ILE A 109 12.98 9.57 -2.90
N VAL A 110 12.45 9.68 -4.13
CA VAL A 110 11.01 9.63 -4.37
C VAL A 110 10.60 8.19 -4.71
N ALA A 111 9.96 7.50 -3.76
CA ALA A 111 9.48 6.13 -3.90
C ALA A 111 7.99 6.01 -3.54
N ALA A 112 7.19 7.02 -3.94
CA ALA A 112 5.76 7.14 -3.64
C ALA A 112 4.89 6.03 -4.28
N GLY A 113 5.44 5.28 -5.24
CA GLY A 113 4.70 4.28 -6.00
C GLY A 113 3.76 4.91 -7.01
N ALA A 114 2.70 4.18 -7.37
CA ALA A 114 1.67 4.64 -8.29
C ALA A 114 0.28 4.21 -7.79
N GLY A 115 -0.72 5.04 -8.04
CA GLY A 115 -2.12 4.72 -7.79
C GLY A 115 -2.71 3.76 -8.82
N GLN A 116 -3.98 3.39 -8.61
CA GLN A 116 -4.77 2.70 -9.62
C GLN A 116 -5.14 3.67 -10.74
N SER A 117 -5.16 3.20 -11.99
CA SER A 117 -5.63 3.97 -13.14
C SER A 117 -6.82 3.26 -13.76
N TYR A 118 -7.88 4.03 -14.05
CA TYR A 118 -9.06 3.57 -14.78
C TYR A 118 -9.08 4.11 -16.23
N PHE A 119 -7.94 4.58 -16.72
CA PHE A 119 -7.76 5.07 -18.10
C PHE A 119 -8.82 6.10 -18.53
N GLY A 120 -9.16 7.03 -17.64
CA GLY A 120 -10.17 8.07 -17.86
C GLY A 120 -11.59 7.69 -17.44
N ASN A 121 -11.80 6.51 -16.86
CA ASN A 121 -13.10 6.02 -16.39
C ASN A 121 -13.16 5.91 -14.86
N ASP A 122 -12.83 6.99 -14.15
CA ASP A 122 -12.68 6.94 -12.68
C ASP A 122 -13.97 6.53 -11.93
N HIS A 123 -15.13 6.69 -12.58
CA HIS A 123 -16.43 6.18 -12.09
C HIS A 123 -16.45 4.65 -11.92
N PHE A 124 -15.56 3.90 -12.58
CA PHE A 124 -15.45 2.46 -12.37
C PHE A 124 -14.98 2.09 -10.96
N ALA A 125 -14.29 2.99 -10.24
CA ALA A 125 -13.80 2.71 -8.89
C ALA A 125 -14.92 2.33 -7.89
N GLU A 126 -16.15 2.79 -8.12
CA GLU A 126 -17.32 2.42 -7.32
C GLU A 126 -17.66 0.91 -7.42
N PHE A 127 -17.52 0.35 -8.62
CA PHE A 127 -17.95 -1.02 -8.94
C PHE A 127 -16.79 -2.01 -8.99
N ALA A 128 -15.61 -1.55 -9.39
CA ALA A 128 -14.41 -2.35 -9.60
C ALA A 128 -13.28 -1.76 -8.75
N PRO A 129 -13.19 -2.11 -7.45
CA PRO A 129 -12.13 -1.62 -6.59
C PRO A 129 -10.76 -2.06 -7.11
N GLY A 130 -9.72 -1.31 -6.72
CA GLY A 130 -8.34 -1.59 -7.10
C GLY A 130 -7.80 -2.87 -6.46
N MET A 131 -6.50 -3.11 -6.65
CA MET A 131 -5.77 -4.16 -5.93
C MET A 131 -4.33 -3.69 -5.62
N LYS A 132 -4.23 -2.58 -4.87
CA LYS A 132 -2.99 -1.87 -4.55
C LYS A 132 -2.81 -1.64 -3.05
N THR A 133 -3.89 -1.58 -2.29
CA THR A 133 -3.89 -1.28 -0.86
C THR A 133 -4.48 -2.42 -0.03
N ILE A 134 -4.27 -2.38 1.29
CA ILE A 134 -4.92 -3.32 2.21
C ILE A 134 -6.44 -3.12 2.18
N ASP A 135 -6.89 -1.86 2.12
CA ASP A 135 -8.32 -1.53 2.08
C ASP A 135 -8.97 -2.12 0.83
N ASP A 136 -8.31 -2.03 -0.33
CA ASP A 136 -8.74 -2.69 -1.56
C ASP A 136 -8.93 -4.20 -1.35
N ALA A 137 -7.96 -4.85 -0.68
CA ALA A 137 -7.99 -6.29 -0.43
C ALA A 137 -9.16 -6.67 0.48
N LEU A 138 -9.37 -5.92 1.56
CA LEU A 138 -10.43 -6.17 2.53
C LEU A 138 -11.81 -5.91 1.92
N GLU A 139 -11.94 -4.88 1.08
CA GLU A 139 -13.15 -4.62 0.32
C GLU A 139 -13.48 -5.77 -0.63
N LEU A 140 -12.50 -6.19 -1.45
CA LEU A 140 -12.66 -7.33 -2.35
C LEU A 140 -13.04 -8.60 -1.59
N ARG A 141 -12.40 -8.87 -0.45
CA ARG A 141 -12.75 -10.01 0.42
C ARG A 141 -14.21 -9.95 0.87
N GLY A 142 -14.67 -8.79 1.33
CA GLY A 142 -16.04 -8.59 1.74
C GLY A 142 -17.02 -8.85 0.60
N ARG A 143 -16.73 -8.34 -0.61
CA ARG A 143 -17.56 -8.55 -1.81
C ARG A 143 -17.57 -10.01 -2.25
N ILE A 144 -16.42 -10.70 -2.27
CA ILE A 144 -16.30 -12.10 -2.69
C ILE A 144 -17.05 -13.02 -1.72
N LEU A 145 -16.72 -12.96 -0.43
CA LEU A 145 -17.36 -13.82 0.57
C LEU A 145 -18.85 -13.47 0.73
N GLY A 146 -19.20 -12.19 0.73
CA GLY A 146 -20.59 -11.77 0.78
C GLY A 146 -21.43 -12.23 -0.41
N ALA A 147 -20.83 -12.37 -1.59
CA ALA A 147 -21.51 -12.93 -2.76
C ALA A 147 -21.80 -14.43 -2.59
N PHE A 148 -20.84 -15.19 -2.05
CA PHE A 148 -21.05 -16.61 -1.72
C PHE A 148 -22.16 -16.81 -0.67
N GLU A 149 -22.12 -16.05 0.43
CA GLU A 149 -23.14 -16.13 1.48
C GLU A 149 -24.55 -15.79 0.97
N GLN A 150 -24.67 -14.77 0.10
CA GLN A 150 -25.95 -14.43 -0.53
C GLN A 150 -26.42 -15.51 -1.51
N ALA A 151 -25.50 -16.12 -2.26
CA ALA A 151 -25.83 -17.17 -3.20
C ALA A 151 -26.35 -18.44 -2.50
N GLU A 152 -25.84 -18.74 -1.30
CA GLU A 152 -26.26 -19.89 -0.48
C GLU A 152 -27.71 -19.78 -0.03
N VAL A 153 -28.18 -18.57 0.30
CA VAL A 153 -29.56 -18.32 0.78
C VAL A 153 -30.53 -17.93 -0.34
N SER A 154 -30.08 -17.90 -1.60
CA SER A 154 -30.90 -17.51 -2.75
C SER A 154 -31.69 -18.69 -3.32
N ASP A 155 -33.01 -18.59 -3.30
CA ASP A 155 -33.90 -19.56 -3.95
C ASP A 155 -34.04 -19.33 -5.48
N ASP A 156 -33.72 -18.12 -5.96
CA ASP A 156 -33.73 -17.79 -7.39
C ASP A 156 -32.45 -18.28 -8.09
N PRO A 157 -32.54 -19.18 -9.09
CA PRO A 157 -31.39 -19.61 -9.88
C PRO A 157 -30.71 -18.48 -10.67
N GLU A 158 -31.43 -17.48 -11.15
CA GLU A 158 -30.85 -16.38 -11.94
C GLU A 158 -30.03 -15.44 -11.03
N GLU A 159 -30.58 -15.06 -9.88
CA GLU A 159 -29.85 -14.31 -8.86
C GLU A 159 -28.59 -15.05 -8.39
N ARG A 160 -28.70 -16.35 -8.09
CA ARG A 160 -27.53 -17.16 -7.69
C ARG A 160 -26.45 -17.18 -8.78
N ALA A 161 -26.83 -17.36 -10.04
CA ALA A 161 -25.86 -17.32 -11.15
C ALA A 161 -25.18 -15.95 -11.26
N ARG A 162 -25.94 -14.86 -11.08
CA ARG A 162 -25.41 -13.49 -11.07
C ARG A 162 -24.44 -13.25 -9.92
N LEU A 163 -24.78 -13.69 -8.70
CA LEU A 163 -23.94 -13.53 -7.50
C LEU A 163 -22.61 -14.30 -7.64
N LEU A 164 -22.62 -15.46 -8.28
CA LEU A 164 -21.43 -16.28 -8.51
C LEU A 164 -20.65 -15.91 -9.78
N THR A 165 -21.00 -14.80 -10.45
CA THR A 165 -20.28 -14.31 -11.62
C THR A 165 -19.28 -13.23 -11.21
N PHE A 166 -17.99 -13.53 -11.36
CA PHE A 166 -16.89 -12.60 -11.09
C PHE A 166 -16.23 -12.13 -12.38
N VAL A 167 -15.95 -10.82 -12.48
CA VAL A 167 -15.27 -10.22 -13.62
C VAL A 167 -13.95 -9.62 -13.15
N VAL A 168 -12.84 -10.11 -13.70
CA VAL A 168 -11.50 -9.58 -13.42
C VAL A 168 -10.97 -8.87 -14.66
N VAL A 169 -10.74 -7.57 -14.55
CA VAL A 169 -10.25 -6.74 -15.66
C VAL A 169 -8.73 -6.61 -15.57
N GLY A 170 -8.04 -7.29 -16.49
CA GLY A 170 -6.59 -7.26 -16.62
C GLY A 170 -5.96 -8.64 -16.48
N ALA A 171 -5.17 -9.05 -17.46
CA ALA A 171 -4.52 -10.37 -17.51
C ALA A 171 -3.04 -10.32 -17.07
N GLY A 172 -2.66 -9.32 -16.27
CA GLY A 172 -1.36 -9.30 -15.60
C GLY A 172 -1.31 -10.28 -14.42
N PRO A 173 -0.14 -10.45 -13.77
CA PRO A 173 0.02 -11.40 -12.65
C PRO A 173 -1.07 -11.26 -11.59
N THR A 174 -1.32 -10.04 -11.10
CA THR A 174 -2.35 -9.77 -10.08
C THR A 174 -3.74 -10.24 -10.49
N GLY A 175 -4.14 -10.02 -11.76
CA GLY A 175 -5.45 -10.42 -12.25
C GLY A 175 -5.55 -11.94 -12.40
N VAL A 176 -4.48 -12.58 -12.91
CA VAL A 176 -4.42 -14.05 -13.04
C VAL A 176 -4.43 -14.75 -11.68
N GLU A 177 -3.66 -14.25 -10.72
CA GLU A 177 -3.61 -14.78 -9.35
C GLU A 177 -4.97 -14.66 -8.66
N LEU A 178 -5.62 -13.49 -8.74
CA LEU A 178 -6.94 -13.27 -8.15
C LEU A 178 -8.00 -14.17 -8.80
N ALA A 179 -8.05 -14.23 -10.13
CA ALA A 179 -9.00 -15.08 -10.84
C ALA A 179 -8.80 -16.57 -10.49
N GLY A 180 -7.54 -17.03 -10.41
CA GLY A 180 -7.22 -18.39 -10.01
C GLY A 180 -7.68 -18.71 -8.59
N GLN A 181 -7.47 -17.79 -7.63
CA GLN A 181 -7.91 -18.00 -6.25
C GLN A 181 -9.44 -17.96 -6.10
N ILE A 182 -10.14 -17.08 -6.81
CA ILE A 182 -11.62 -17.08 -6.82
C ILE A 182 -12.14 -18.40 -7.40
N ALA A 183 -11.54 -18.88 -8.49
CA ALA A 183 -11.91 -20.16 -9.08
C ALA A 183 -11.68 -21.33 -8.10
N GLU A 184 -10.60 -21.29 -7.32
CA GLU A 184 -10.35 -22.31 -6.28
C GLU A 184 -11.36 -22.24 -5.14
N LEU A 185 -11.69 -21.03 -4.65
CA LEU A 185 -12.72 -20.84 -3.64
C LEU A 185 -14.08 -21.40 -4.09
N SER A 186 -14.43 -21.28 -5.38
CA SER A 186 -15.72 -21.77 -5.88
C SER A 186 -15.86 -23.30 -5.95
N ARG A 187 -14.76 -24.05 -5.73
CA ARG A 187 -14.74 -25.52 -5.80
C ARG A 187 -14.89 -26.20 -4.44
N HIS A 188 -14.86 -25.43 -3.35
CA HIS A 188 -14.86 -25.90 -1.97
C HIS A 188 -15.97 -25.23 -1.17
#